data_AF-A0A645FXI9-F1
#
_entry.id   AF-A0A645FXI9-F1
#
_cell.length_a   1.000
_cell.length_b   1.000
_cell.length_c   1.000
_cell.angle_alpha   90.00
_cell.angle_beta   90.00
_cell.angle_gamma   90.00
#
_symmetry.space_group_name_H-M   'P 1'
#
loop_
_entity.id
_entity.type
_entity.pdbx_description
1 polymer ?
#
loop_
_entity_poly.entity_id
_entity_poly.type
_entity_poly.pdbx_seq_one_letter_code
_entity_poly.pdbx_strand_id
1 'polypeptide(L)' 'MSSVDKKSYGIASATVSTMRNTGMMFSMAIASLVIHSFLGDAKISIDNLPQFILSTKLVFGIFTAMCFAGVFASLARNKQ' A
#
# COMPACT_ATOMS: atom_id res chain seq x y z
N MET A 1 -11.51 -16.67 11.52
CA MET A 1 -12.03 -15.76 12.56
C MET A 1 -12.28 -16.47 13.90
N SER A 2 -11.64 -17.61 14.21
CA SER A 2 -11.77 -18.28 15.53
C SER A 2 -10.95 -17.64 16.66
N SER A 3 -10.24 -16.54 16.40
CA SER A 3 -9.42 -15.84 17.40
C SER A 3 -10.19 -14.79 18.21
N VAL A 4 -11.53 -14.71 18.08
CA VAL A 4 -12.36 -13.70 18.74
C VAL A 4 -13.71 -14.30 19.18
N ASP A 5 -14.19 -13.90 20.36
CA ASP A 5 -15.46 -14.38 20.91
C ASP A 5 -16.68 -13.98 20.05
N LYS A 6 -17.72 -14.81 20.05
CA LYS A 6 -18.95 -14.64 19.24
C LYS A 6 -19.60 -13.27 19.40
N LYS A 7 -19.51 -12.66 20.59
CA LYS A 7 -20.08 -11.33 20.87
C LYS A 7 -19.34 -10.19 20.18
N SER A 8 -18.07 -10.40 19.80
CA SER A 8 -17.19 -9.36 19.24
C SER A 8 -17.03 -9.45 17.71
N TYR A 9 -17.74 -10.36 17.02
CA TYR A 9 -17.61 -10.52 15.56
C TYR A 9 -17.91 -9.25 14.77
N GLY A 10 -18.87 -8.44 15.22
CA GLY A 10 -19.18 -7.16 14.57
C GLY A 10 -18.00 -6.20 14.58
N ILE A 11 -17.35 -6.05 15.75
CA ILE A 11 -16.19 -5.17 15.92
C ILE A 11 -14.98 -5.76 15.17
N ALA A 12 -14.74 -7.07 15.30
CA ALA A 12 -13.64 -7.74 14.60
C ALA A 12 -13.76 -7.60 13.07
N SER A 13 -14.95 -7.79 12.51
CA SER A 13 -15.20 -7.63 11.07
C SER A 13 -15.02 -6.18 10.62
N ALA A 14 -15.49 -5.22 11.42
CA ALA A 14 -15.29 -3.80 11.16
C ALA A 14 -13.80 -3.44 11.16
N THR A 15 -13.04 -3.88 12.17
CA THR A 15 -11.59 -3.63 12.24
C THR A 15 -10.83 -4.24 11.07
N VAL A 16 -11.15 -5.48 10.67
CA VAL A 16 -10.53 -6.13 9.50
C VAL A 16 -10.85 -5.36 8.22
N SER A 17 -12.10 -4.93 8.05
CA SER A 17 -12.53 -4.14 6.89
C SER A 17 -11.82 -2.80 6.83
N THR A 18 -11.69 -2.11 7.96
CA THR A 18 -10.92 -0.87 8.08
C THR A 18 -9.46 -1.08 7.71
N MET A 19 -8.78 -2.08 8.28
CA MET A 19 -7.37 -2.36 7.97
C MET A 19 -7.14 -2.64 6.49
N ARG A 20 -8.05 -3.40 5.85
CA ARG A 20 -7.98 -3.65 4.40
C ARG A 20 -8.16 -2.36 3.60
N ASN A 21 -9.16 -1.55 3.95
CA ASN A 21 -9.45 -0.32 3.22
C ASN A 21 -8.32 0.70 3.36
N THR A 22 -7.75 0.83 4.57
CA THR A 22 -6.58 1.68 4.82
C THR A 22 -5.39 1.23 3.98
N GLY A 23 -5.11 -0.08 3.89
CA GLY A 23 -4.03 -0.59 3.03
C GLY A 23 -4.25 -0.27 1.55
N MET A 24 -5.48 -0.42 1.05
CA MET A 24 -5.83 -0.07 -0.33
C MET A 24 -5.66 1.42 -0.61
N MET A 25 -6.21 2.29 0.27
CA MET A 25 -6.09 3.74 0.12
C MET A 25 -4.64 4.19 0.19
N PHE A 26 -3.84 3.60 1.09
CA PHE A 26 -2.42 3.94 1.22
C PHE A 26 -1.62 3.56 -0.03
N SER A 27 -1.86 2.37 -0.59
CA SER A 27 -1.24 1.93 -1.84
C SER A 27 -1.61 2.86 -3.01
N MET A 28 -2.89 3.21 -3.12
CA MET A 28 -3.35 4.13 -4.16
C MET A 28 -2.74 5.52 -4.01
N ALA A 29 -2.66 6.05 -2.79
CA ALA A 29 -2.06 7.36 -2.53
C ALA A 29 -0.58 7.41 -2.93
N ILE A 30 0.21 6.37 -2.64
CA ILE A 30 1.61 6.32 -3.04
C ILE A 30 1.72 6.26 -4.58
N ALA A 31 0.93 5.41 -5.22
CA ALA A 31 0.95 5.28 -6.68
C ALA A 31 0.58 6.59 -7.36
N SER A 32 -0.48 7.27 -6.90
CA SER A 32 -0.92 8.54 -7.49
C SER A 32 0.09 9.65 -7.25
N LEU A 33 0.71 9.74 -6.07
CA LEU A 33 1.69 10.77 -5.75
C LEU A 33 2.97 10.61 -6.56
N VAL A 34 3.44 9.38 -6.77
CA VAL A 34 4.61 9.11 -7.62
C VAL A 34 4.28 9.39 -9.09
N ILE A 35 3.13 8.93 -9.60
CA ILE A 35 2.72 9.22 -10.98
C ILE A 35 2.60 10.73 -11.18
N HIS A 36 1.95 11.45 -10.28
CA HIS A 36 1.76 12.89 -10.39
C HIS A 36 3.09 13.65 -10.24
N SER A 37 4.01 13.19 -9.39
CA SER A 37 5.34 13.80 -9.25
C SER A 37 6.22 13.64 -10.49
N PHE A 38 6.04 12.59 -11.29
CA PHE A 38 6.86 12.33 -12.48
C PHE A 38 6.19 12.72 -13.80
N LEU A 39 4.86 12.66 -13.86
CA LEU A 39 4.06 12.98 -15.05
C LEU A 39 3.47 14.40 -15.00
N GLY A 40 3.27 14.97 -13.81
CA GLY A 40 2.64 16.28 -13.62
C GLY A 40 1.23 16.36 -14.23
N ASP A 41 0.93 17.51 -14.84
CA ASP A 41 -0.27 17.78 -15.65
C ASP A 41 -0.14 17.34 -17.12
N ALA A 42 0.96 16.69 -17.50
CA ALA A 42 1.19 16.31 -18.89
C ALA A 42 0.34 15.08 -19.26
N LYS A 43 -0.49 15.22 -20.31
CA LYS A 43 -1.18 14.07 -20.93
C LYS A 43 -0.15 13.00 -21.30
N ILE A 44 -0.51 11.74 -21.11
CA ILE A 44 0.30 10.58 -21.51
C ILE A 44 0.53 10.66 -23.03
N SER A 45 1.70 11.15 -23.42
CA SER A 45 2.19 11.19 -24.80
C SER A 45 3.39 10.24 -24.94
N ILE A 46 3.69 9.81 -26.16
CA ILE A 46 4.74 8.80 -26.44
C ILE A 46 6.11 9.22 -25.90
N ASP A 47 6.37 10.53 -25.78
CA ASP A 47 7.60 11.10 -25.21
C ASP A 47 7.77 10.83 -23.70
N ASN A 48 6.66 10.67 -22.96
CA ASN A 48 6.64 10.52 -21.50
C ASN A 48 6.62 9.05 -21.04
N LEU A 49 6.53 8.10 -21.97
CA LEU A 49 6.61 6.66 -21.69
C LEU A 49 7.87 6.24 -20.90
N PRO A 50 9.09 6.70 -21.24
CA PRO A 50 10.28 6.35 -20.46
C PRO A 50 10.20 6.86 -19.00
N GLN A 51 9.64 8.06 -18.77
CA GLN A 51 9.40 8.59 -17.43
C GLN A 51 8.37 7.77 -16.66
N PHE A 52 7.29 7.33 -17.32
CA PHE A 52 6.29 6.46 -16.70
C PHE A 52 6.86 5.10 -16.26
N ILE A 53 7.70 4.48 -17.10
CA ILE A 53 8.38 3.22 -16.77
C ILE A 53 9.33 3.41 -15.57
N LEU A 54 10.09 4.51 -15.55
CA LEU A 54 11.00 4.82 -14.45
C LEU A 54 10.25 5.06 -13.14
N SER A 55 9.13 5.78 -13.19
CA SER A 55 8.23 6.00 -12.06
C SER A 55 7.69 4.69 -11.50
N THR A 56 7.23 3.80 -12.38
CA THR A 56 6.70 2.49 -11.99
C THR A 56 7.75 1.66 -11.25
N LYS A 57 8.99 1.62 -11.77
CA LYS A 57 10.11 0.94 -11.09
C LYS A 57 10.39 1.55 -9.72
N LEU A 58 10.30 2.87 -9.57
CA LEU A 58 10.42 3.56 -8.29
C LEU A 58 9.30 3.18 -7.31
N VAL A 59 8.03 3.17 -7.75
CA VAL A 59 6.89 2.73 -6.93
C VAL A 59 7.11 1.31 -6.42
N PHE A 60 7.50 0.37 -7.29
CA PHE A 60 7.79 -1.01 -6.89
C PHE A 60 8.95 -1.10 -5.90
N GLY A 61 9.98 -0.27 -6.07
CA GLY A 61 11.08 -0.15 -5.11
C GLY A 61 10.62 0.32 -3.73
N ILE A 62 9.79 1.37 -3.69
CA ILE A 62 9.20 1.92 -2.45
C ILE A 62 8.33 0.87 -1.76
N PHE A 63 7.45 0.20 -2.51
CA PHE A 63 6.60 -0.87 -1.98
C PHE A 63 7.40 -2.05 -1.47
N THR A 64 8.51 -2.39 -2.13
CA THR A 64 9.41 -3.44 -1.67
C THR A 64 10.04 -3.06 -0.32
N ALA A 65 10.60 -1.86 -0.20
CA ALA A 65 11.18 -1.37 1.05
C ALA A 65 10.14 -1.31 2.19
N MET A 66 8.95 -0.82 1.89
CA MET A 66 7.83 -0.77 2.83
C MET A 66 7.38 -2.17 3.26
N CYS A 67 7.30 -3.13 2.33
CA CYS A 67 7.01 -4.53 2.64
C CYS A 67 8.09 -5.14 3.54
N PHE A 68 9.37 -4.91 3.26
CA PHE A 68 10.46 -5.35 4.13
C PHE A 68 10.30 -4.78 5.54
N ALA A 69 10.09 -3.47 5.69
CA ALA A 69 9.82 -2.85 6.99
C ALA A 69 8.61 -3.46 7.69
N GLY A 70 7.54 -3.74 6.93
CA GLY A 70 6.34 -4.42 7.42
C GLY A 70 6.60 -5.85 7.90
N VAL A 71 7.48 -6.60 7.23
CA VAL A 71 7.93 -7.93 7.67
C VAL A 71 8.68 -7.84 9.00
N PHE A 72 9.63 -6.90 9.14
CA PHE A 72 10.34 -6.69 10.41
C PHE A 72 9.39 -6.30 11.54
N ALA A 73 8.44 -5.41 11.29
CA ALA A 73 7.39 -5.05 12.26
C ALA A 73 6.49 -6.25 12.61
N SER A 74 6.14 -7.09 11.64
CA SER A 74 5.36 -8.31 11.86
C SER A 74 6.13 -9.38 12.62
N LEU A 75 7.44 -9.47 12.41
CA LEU A 75 8.32 -10.40 13.11
C LEU A 75 8.57 -9.95 14.56
N ALA A 76 8.74 -8.64 14.80
CA ALA A 76 8.81 -8.07 16.15
C ALA A 76 7.56 -8.37 16.98
N ARG A 77 6.39 -8.49 16.33
CA ARG A 77 5.14 -8.90 16.98
C ARG A 77 5.11 -10.38 17.38
N ASN A 78 5.90 -11.25 16.77
CA ASN A 78 6.00 -12.69 17.11
C ASN A 78 6.97 -12.99 18.26
N LYS A 79 7.53 -11.97 18.93
CA LYS A 79 8.29 -12.13 20.17
C LYS A 79 7.41 -11.83 21.40
N GLN A 80 6.16 -12.31 21.38
CA GLN A 80 5.21 -12.34 22.48
C GLN A 80 4.55 -13.71 22.50
#